data_AF-A0A3M1WA95-F1
#
_entry.id   AF-A0A3M1WA95-F1
#
_cell.length_a   1.000
_cell.length_b   1.000
_cell.length_c   1.000
_cell.angle_alpha   90.00
_cell.angle_beta   90.00
_cell.angle_gamma   90.00
#
_symmetry.space_group_name_H-M   'P 1'
#
loop_
_entity.id
_entity.type
_entity.pdbx_description
1 polymer ?
#
loop_
_entity_poly.entity_id
_entity_poly.type
_entity_poly.pdbx_seq_one_letter_code
_entity_poly.pdbx_strand_id
1 'polypeptide(L)'
;MIVVDTNVIGYLYLSSERSGQAEQALLKDGEWVAPVLWRSELRNVLAQYMRKGFLSFEDAVRIMDEATRLMEGLEYEVNSLDVLQLVKESGCSAYDCEFVALARDLGIGLVTVDKQILRAFPAEAISLEEFVSNSGG
;
A
#
# COMPACT_ATOMS: atom_id res chain seq x y z
N MET A 1 -2.45 -11.59 -7.41
CA MET A 1 -1.32 -10.70 -7.13
C MET A 1 -1.65 -9.26 -7.47
N ILE A 2 -1.50 -8.35 -6.51
CA ILE A 2 -1.76 -6.90 -6.64
C ILE A 2 -0.68 -6.07 -5.93
N VAL A 3 -0.37 -4.87 -6.43
CA VAL A 3 0.40 -3.90 -5.63
C VAL A 3 -0.54 -3.26 -4.61
N VAL A 4 -0.11 -3.13 -3.35
CA VAL A 4 -0.89 -2.48 -2.31
C VAL A 4 -0.13 -1.31 -1.70
N ASP A 5 -0.82 -0.19 -1.54
CA ASP A 5 -0.33 0.96 -0.77
C ASP A 5 -0.19 0.61 0.72
N THR A 6 0.84 1.15 1.38
CA THR A 6 1.07 1.01 2.82
C THR A 6 -0.16 1.32 3.67
N ASN A 7 -0.99 2.29 3.27
CA ASN A 7 -2.23 2.60 4.00
C ASN A 7 -3.17 1.40 4.06
N VAL A 8 -3.29 0.65 2.97
CA VAL A 8 -4.14 -0.55 2.89
C VAL A 8 -3.58 -1.66 3.79
N ILE A 9 -2.25 -1.84 3.81
CA ILE A 9 -1.58 -2.75 4.75
C ILE A 9 -1.90 -2.34 6.20
N GLY A 10 -1.78 -1.06 6.51
CA GLY A 10 -2.04 -0.53 7.86
C GLY A 10 -3.48 -0.77 8.34
N TYR A 11 -4.47 -0.75 7.44
CA TYR A 11 -5.88 -0.95 7.79
C TYR A 11 -6.23 -2.37 8.27
N LEU A 12 -5.40 -3.38 7.99
CA LEU A 12 -5.54 -4.73 8.54
C LEU A 12 -5.28 -4.78 10.05
N TYR A 13 -4.47 -3.85 10.58
CA TYR A 13 -3.95 -3.90 11.95
C TYR A 13 -4.41 -2.74 12.81
N LEU A 14 -4.69 -1.59 12.20
CA LEU A 14 -5.13 -0.38 12.87
C LEU A 14 -6.61 -0.18 12.61
N SER A 15 -7.40 -0.03 13.68
CA SER A 15 -8.83 0.23 13.57
C SER A 15 -9.08 1.48 12.71
N SER A 16 -9.78 1.28 11.60
CA SER A 16 -10.15 2.33 10.65
C SER A 16 -11.52 2.04 10.07
N GLU A 17 -12.15 3.06 9.48
CA GLU A 17 -13.40 2.87 8.72
C GLU A 17 -13.23 1.93 7.51
N ARG A 18 -11.98 1.67 7.10
CA ARG A 18 -11.63 0.86 5.93
C ARG A 18 -11.09 -0.53 6.26
N SER A 19 -10.99 -0.91 7.54
CA SER A 19 -10.46 -2.21 7.95
C SER A 19 -11.22 -3.37 7.31
N GLY A 20 -12.56 -3.30 7.25
CA GLY A 20 -13.37 -4.31 6.55
C GLY A 20 -13.11 -4.37 5.04
N GLN A 21 -12.76 -3.26 4.39
CA GLN A 21 -12.40 -3.27 2.97
C GLN A 21 -11.00 -3.88 2.76
N ALA A 22 -10.04 -3.61 3.64
CA ALA A 22 -8.72 -4.23 3.57
C ALA A 22 -8.79 -5.75 3.76
N GLU A 23 -9.61 -6.22 4.72
CA GLU A 23 -9.88 -7.66 4.91
C GLU A 23 -10.51 -8.28 3.66
N GLN A 24 -11.50 -7.61 3.05
CA GLN A 24 -12.12 -8.08 1.80
C GLN A 24 -11.13 -8.11 0.63
N ALA A 25 -10.24 -7.13 0.54
CA ALA A 25 -9.18 -7.12 -0.46
C ALA A 25 -8.23 -8.30 -0.28
N LEU A 26 -7.86 -8.62 0.96
CA LEU A 26 -6.99 -9.76 1.29
C LEU A 26 -7.67 -11.10 0.96
N LEU A 27 -8.97 -11.21 1.23
CA LEU A 27 -9.76 -12.40 0.86
C LEU A 27 -9.92 -12.55 -0.66
N LYS A 28 -10.04 -11.44 -1.38
CA LYS A 28 -10.19 -11.42 -2.83
C LYS A 28 -8.89 -11.79 -3.54
N ASP A 29 -7.78 -11.22 -3.10
CA ASP A 29 -6.45 -11.50 -3.62
C ASP A 29 -5.44 -11.40 -2.48
N GLY A 30 -4.91 -12.55 -2.05
CA GLY A 30 -4.01 -12.63 -0.89
C GLY A 30 -2.53 -12.42 -1.22
N GLU A 31 -2.18 -12.25 -2.49
CA GLU A 31 -0.78 -12.10 -2.92
C GLU A 31 -0.47 -10.61 -3.10
N TRP A 32 -0.12 -9.96 -1.99
CA TRP A 32 0.14 -8.52 -1.93
C TRP A 32 1.61 -8.22 -2.15
N VAL A 33 1.92 -7.32 -3.08
CA VAL A 33 3.29 -6.84 -3.33
C VAL A 33 3.41 -5.35 -3.02
N ALA A 34 4.60 -4.90 -2.63
CA ALA A 34 4.88 -3.48 -2.42
C ALA A 34 6.37 -3.15 -2.60
N PRO A 35 6.74 -1.88 -2.88
CA PRO A 35 8.12 -1.42 -2.80
C PRO A 35 8.64 -1.54 -1.37
N VAL A 36 9.92 -1.88 -1.16
CA VAL A 36 10.55 -2.00 0.19
C VAL A 36 10.30 -0.78 1.09
N LEU A 37 10.06 0.39 0.48
CA LEU A 37 9.62 1.62 1.13
C LEU A 37 8.46 1.44 2.12
N TRP A 38 7.52 0.51 1.85
CA TRP A 38 6.33 0.28 2.68
C TRP A 38 6.67 0.07 4.16
N ARG A 39 7.83 -0.55 4.44
CA ARG A 39 8.30 -0.78 5.81
C ARG A 39 8.51 0.54 6.56
N SER A 40 9.13 1.51 5.92
CA SER A 40 9.43 2.81 6.52
C SER A 40 8.17 3.66 6.64
N GLU A 41 7.27 3.58 5.67
CA GLU A 41 5.98 4.24 5.73
C GLU A 41 5.11 3.68 6.87
N LEU A 42 5.00 2.35 7.00
CA LEU A 42 4.22 1.74 8.08
C LEU A 42 4.80 2.09 9.45
N ARG A 43 6.13 2.05 9.61
CA ARG A 43 6.80 2.50 10.84
C ARG A 43 6.46 3.95 11.18
N ASN A 44 6.39 4.83 10.18
CA ASN A 44 6.00 6.23 10.40
C ASN A 44 4.54 6.34 10.85
N VAL A 45 3.62 5.55 10.27
CA VAL A 45 2.23 5.46 10.73
C VAL A 45 2.17 4.99 12.19
N LEU A 46 2.82 3.87 12.52
CA LEU A 46 2.86 3.34 13.88
C LEU A 46 3.48 4.34 14.87
N ALA A 47 4.54 5.05 14.47
CA ALA A 47 5.16 6.09 15.29
C ALA A 47 4.19 7.25 15.59
N GLN A 48 3.35 7.65 14.63
CA GLN A 48 2.33 8.66 14.88
C GLN A 48 1.26 8.18 15.86
N TYR A 49 0.82 6.92 15.76
CA TYR A 49 -0.14 6.33 16.70
C TYR A 49 0.44 6.23 18.11
N MET A 50 1.71 5.81 18.24
CA MET A 50 2.42 5.78 19.53
C MET A 50 2.54 7.17 20.15
N ARG A 51 2.95 8.19 19.38
CA ARG A 51 3.06 9.58 19.88
C ARG A 51 1.73 10.16 20.36
N LYS A 52 0.61 9.70 19.78
CA LYS A 52 -0.74 10.10 20.19
C LYS A 52 -1.29 9.27 21.36
N GLY A 53 -0.55 8.26 21.82
CA GLY A 53 -0.98 7.36 22.90
C GLY A 53 -2.06 6.36 22.50
N PHE A 54 -2.31 6.18 21.19
CA PHE A 54 -3.30 5.22 20.68
C PHE A 54 -2.74 3.80 20.53
N LEU A 55 -1.42 3.64 20.59
CA LEU A 55 -0.74 2.38 20.37
C LEU A 55 0.44 2.26 21.33
N SER A 56 0.58 1.12 22.00
CA SER A 56 1.77 0.82 22.80
C SER A 56 2.96 0.48 21.91
N PHE A 57 4.17 0.51 22.47
CA PHE A 57 5.36 0.06 21.75
C PHE A 57 5.26 -1.43 21.40
N GLU A 58 4.78 -2.24 22.34
CA GLU A 58 4.62 -3.69 22.20
C GLU A 58 3.61 -4.05 21.10
N ASP A 59 2.51 -3.30 21.02
CA ASP A 59 1.53 -3.48 19.94
C ASP A 59 2.11 -3.03 18.59
N ALA A 60 2.87 -1.92 18.54
CA ALA A 60 3.52 -1.46 17.31
C ALA A 60 4.53 -2.50 16.78
N VAL A 61 5.31 -3.12 17.66
CA VAL A 61 6.23 -4.22 17.28
C VAL A 61 5.43 -5.41 16.74
N ARG A 62 4.37 -5.84 17.44
CA ARG A 62 3.53 -6.96 16.99
C ARG A 62 2.93 -6.72 15.60
N ILE A 63 2.39 -5.52 15.38
CA ILE A 63 1.82 -5.13 14.08
C ILE A 63 2.89 -5.16 12.99
N MET A 64 4.08 -4.62 13.25
CA MET A 64 5.18 -4.63 12.27
C MET A 64 5.62 -6.07 11.92
N ASP A 65 5.67 -6.95 12.91
CA ASP A 65 6.02 -8.36 12.72
C ASP A 65 4.97 -9.11 11.90
N GLU A 66 3.69 -8.87 12.17
CA GLU A 66 2.57 -9.46 11.41
C GLU A 66 2.53 -8.96 9.97
N ALA A 67 2.67 -7.64 9.76
CA ALA A 67 2.74 -7.06 8.41
C ALA A 67 3.95 -7.57 7.63
N THR A 68 5.11 -7.74 8.30
CA THR A 68 6.30 -8.31 7.67
C THR A 68 6.09 -9.75 7.22
N ARG A 69 5.39 -10.57 8.02
CA ARG A 69 5.05 -11.95 7.64
C ARG A 69 4.07 -11.99 6.47
N LEU A 70 3.11 -11.07 6.43
CA LEU A 70 2.16 -10.97 5.31
C LEU A 70 2.87 -10.68 3.98
N MET A 71 3.87 -9.79 4.01
CA MET A 71 4.59 -9.33 2.83
C MET A 71 5.86 -10.13 2.52
N GLU A 72 6.16 -11.20 3.26
CA GLU A 72 7.43 -11.90 3.17
C GLU A 72 7.67 -12.46 1.75
N GLY A 73 8.76 -12.03 1.12
CA GLY A 73 9.13 -12.45 -0.24
C GLY A 73 8.39 -11.73 -1.36
N LEU A 74 7.52 -10.77 -1.04
CA LEU A 74 6.70 -10.00 -2.00
C LEU A 74 7.06 -8.49 -1.97
N GLU A 75 8.32 -8.20 -1.67
CA GLU A 75 8.85 -6.84 -1.56
C GLU A 75 9.88 -6.59 -2.65
N TYR A 76 9.83 -5.42 -3.27
CA TYR A 76 10.62 -5.12 -4.46
C TYR A 76 11.41 -3.82 -4.31
N GLU A 77 12.63 -3.83 -4.83
CA GLU A 77 13.34 -2.57 -5.13
C GLU A 77 12.80 -1.99 -6.42
N VAL A 78 12.71 -0.66 -6.49
CA VAL A 78 12.18 0.05 -7.65
C VAL A 78 13.28 0.90 -8.28
N ASN A 79 13.34 0.91 -9.61
CA ASN A 79 14.35 1.67 -10.34
C ASN A 79 14.10 3.18 -10.22
N SER A 80 15.13 3.94 -9.83
CA SER A 80 15.02 5.39 -9.68
C SER A 80 14.69 6.13 -10.97
N LEU A 81 15.09 5.62 -12.14
CA LEU A 81 14.77 6.23 -13.44
C LEU A 81 13.26 6.22 -13.67
N ASP A 82 12.62 5.07 -13.44
CA ASP A 82 11.18 4.90 -13.64
C ASP A 82 10.38 5.80 -12.69
N VAL A 83 10.79 5.85 -11.42
CA VAL A 83 10.20 6.74 -10.41
C VAL A 83 10.34 8.21 -10.83
N LEU A 84 11.54 8.66 -11.21
CA LEU A 84 11.77 10.05 -11.59
C LEU A 84 11.02 10.43 -12.88
N GLN A 85 10.79 9.48 -13.79
CA GLN A 85 9.97 9.71 -14.97
C GLN A 85 8.49 9.91 -14.59
N LEU A 86 7.94 9.08 -13.70
CA LEU A 86 6.58 9.25 -13.18
C LEU A 86 6.38 10.56 -12.42
N VAL A 87 7.37 10.95 -11.60
CA VAL A 87 7.33 12.23 -10.87
C VAL A 87 7.33 13.41 -11.84
N LYS A 88 8.12 13.35 -12.92
CA LYS A 88 8.14 14.40 -13.94
C LYS A 88 6.79 14.54 -14.67
N GLU A 89 6.07 13.45 -14.84
CA GLU A 89 4.82 13.36 -15.61
C GLU A 89 3.57 13.61 -14.73
N SER A 90 3.72 13.74 -13.42
CA SER A 90 2.60 13.87 -12.47
C SER A 90 2.87 14.90 -11.37
N GLY A 91 1.88 15.14 -10.51
CA GLY A 91 2.08 15.91 -9.28
C GLY A 91 2.47 15.06 -8.06
N CYS A 92 2.59 13.73 -8.24
CA CYS A 92 2.78 12.76 -7.15
C CYS A 92 4.19 12.83 -6.56
N SER A 93 4.31 12.42 -5.30
CA SER A 93 5.63 12.34 -4.66
C SER A 93 6.42 11.15 -5.22
N ALA A 94 7.75 11.15 -5.02
CA ALA A 94 8.58 10.01 -5.39
C ALA A 94 8.13 8.73 -4.67
N TYR A 95 7.67 8.84 -3.43
CA TYR A 95 7.13 7.72 -2.65
C TYR A 95 5.89 7.10 -3.31
N ASP A 96 4.91 7.94 -3.70
CA ASP A 96 3.72 7.49 -4.42
C ASP A 96 4.10 6.82 -5.75
N CYS A 97 5.07 7.40 -6.46
CA CYS A 97 5.55 6.89 -7.74
C CYS A 97 6.31 5.56 -7.63
N GLU A 98 6.86 5.18 -6.46
CA GLU A 98 7.44 3.84 -6.28
C GLU A 98 6.37 2.74 -6.44
N PHE A 99 5.18 2.93 -5.86
CA PHE A 99 4.09 1.97 -5.98
C PHE A 99 3.58 1.86 -7.42
N VAL A 100 3.47 3.00 -8.12
CA VAL A 100 3.03 3.05 -9.52
C VAL A 100 4.07 2.42 -10.45
N ALA A 101 5.37 2.71 -10.22
CA ALA A 101 6.45 2.10 -10.99
C ALA A 101 6.46 0.58 -10.83
N LEU A 102 6.31 0.09 -9.59
CA LEU A 102 6.22 -1.36 -9.34
C LEU A 102 5.02 -2.00 -10.05
N ALA A 103 3.85 -1.34 -10.00
CA ALA A 103 2.66 -1.82 -10.70
C ALA A 103 2.89 -1.92 -12.21
N ARG A 104 3.56 -0.92 -12.81
CA ARG A 104 3.93 -0.92 -14.23
C ARG A 104 4.92 -2.03 -14.58
N ASP A 105 5.97 -2.20 -13.77
CA ASP A 105 7.03 -3.18 -14.00
C ASP A 105 6.47 -4.62 -13.96
N LEU A 106 5.61 -4.91 -12.99
CA LEU A 106 4.98 -6.22 -12.84
C LEU A 106 3.76 -6.42 -13.75
N GLY A 107 3.24 -5.35 -14.37
CA GLY A 107 2.04 -5.40 -15.20
C GLY A 107 0.76 -5.75 -14.43
N ILE A 108 0.67 -5.37 -13.15
CA ILE A 108 -0.47 -5.62 -12.27
C ILE A 108 -1.03 -4.31 -11.71
N GLY A 109 -2.25 -4.34 -11.17
CA GLY A 109 -2.90 -3.15 -10.62
C GLY A 109 -2.40 -2.75 -9.23
N LEU A 110 -2.36 -1.44 -8.97
CA LEU A 110 -2.15 -0.81 -7.66
C LEU A 110 -3.49 -0.55 -6.98
N VAL A 111 -3.70 -1.16 -5.81
CA VAL A 111 -4.82 -0.85 -4.92
C VAL A 111 -4.39 0.21 -3.90
N THR A 112 -5.03 1.37 -3.94
CA THR A 112 -4.72 2.52 -3.06
C THR A 112 -5.98 3.26 -2.62
N VAL A 113 -5.85 4.07 -1.58
CA VAL A 113 -6.86 5.06 -1.15
C VAL A 113 -6.43 6.49 -1.46
N ASP A 114 -5.24 6.68 -2.05
CA ASP A 114 -4.72 7.98 -2.42
C ASP A 114 -5.42 8.52 -3.67
N LYS A 115 -6.19 9.59 -3.47
CA LYS A 115 -6.98 10.22 -4.54
C LYS A 115 -6.12 10.89 -5.61
N GLN A 116 -4.90 11.27 -5.28
CA GLN A 116 -3.98 11.88 -6.22
C GLN A 116 -3.41 10.81 -7.15
N ILE A 117 -2.98 9.66 -6.61
CA ILE A 117 -2.54 8.51 -7.42
C ILE A 117 -3.66 8.06 -8.36
N LEU A 118 -4.87 7.85 -7.84
CA LEU A 118 -6.03 7.42 -8.64
C LEU A 118 -6.37 8.38 -9.79
N ARG A 119 -6.11 9.68 -9.63
CA ARG A 119 -6.34 10.68 -10.67
C ARG A 119 -5.21 10.76 -11.69
N ALA A 120 -3.96 10.63 -11.23
CA ALA A 120 -2.77 10.76 -12.05
C ALA A 120 -2.50 9.49 -12.88
N PHE A 121 -2.83 8.32 -12.34
CA PHE A 121 -2.49 7.01 -12.90
C PHE A 121 -3.72 6.07 -12.96
N PRO A 122 -4.82 6.46 -13.64
CA PRO A 122 -6.05 5.67 -13.68
C PRO A 122 -5.93 4.35 -14.46
N ALA A 123 -4.84 4.15 -15.22
CA ALA A 123 -4.57 2.90 -15.92
C ALA A 123 -3.90 1.87 -14.99
N GLU A 124 -3.13 2.33 -14.02
CA GLU A 124 -2.36 1.50 -13.10
C GLU A 124 -3.03 1.35 -11.73
N ALA A 125 -3.84 2.33 -11.31
CA ALA A 125 -4.39 2.39 -9.97
C ALA A 125 -5.92 2.23 -9.94
N ILE A 126 -6.38 1.44 -8.97
CA ILE A 126 -7.79 1.22 -8.64
C ILE A 126 -8.03 1.54 -7.16
N SER A 127 -9.18 2.13 -6.86
CA SER A 127 -9.51 2.44 -5.46
C SER A 127 -9.76 1.16 -4.68
N LEU A 128 -9.43 1.14 -3.38
CA LEU A 128 -9.75 0.01 -2.51
C LEU A 128 -11.24 -0.36 -2.56
N GLU A 129 -12.12 0.64 -2.60
CA GLU A 129 -13.57 0.45 -2.69
C GLU A 129 -14.01 -0.25 -3.99
N GLU A 130 -13.48 0.22 -5.12
CA GLU A 130 -13.77 -0.38 -6.42
C GLU A 130 -13.18 -1.78 -6.53
N PHE A 131 -11.96 -1.98 -6.01
CA PHE A 131 -11.30 -3.28 -5.98
C PHE A 131 -12.15 -4.32 -5.24
N VAL A 132 -12.71 -4.00 -4.06
CA VAL A 132 -13.54 -4.97 -3.33
C VAL A 132 -14.95 -5.12 -3.92
N SER A 133 -15.49 -4.07 -4.56
CA SER A 133 -16.85 -4.09 -5.12
C SER A 133 -16.94 -4.86 -6.44
N ASN A 134 -15.85 -4.92 -7.21
CA ASN A 134 -15.79 -5.71 -8.43
C ASN A 134 -15.73 -7.20 -8.07
N SER A 135 -16.89 -7.85 -7.88
CA SER A 135 -16.99 -9.30 -7.88
C SER A 135 -16.35 -9.81 -9.17
N GLY A 136 -15.29 -10.61 -9.09
CA GLY A 136 -14.68 -11.23 -10.26
C GLY A 136 -15.77 -11.95 -11.06
N GLY A 137 -15.95 -11.56 -12.32
CA GLY A 137 -16.77 -12.28 -13.29
C GLY A 137 -16.06 -13.53 -13.78
#